data_AF-A0A9E2EF83-F1
#
_entry.id   AF-A0A9E2EF83-F1
#
_cell.length_a   1.000
_cell.length_b   1.000
_cell.length_c   1.000
_cell.angle_alpha   90.00
_cell.angle_beta   90.00
_cell.angle_gamma   90.00
#
_symmetry.space_group_name_H-M   'P 1'
#
loop_
_entity.id
_entity.type
_entity.pdbx_description
1 polymer ?
#
loop_
_entity_poly.entity_id
_entity_poly.type
_entity_poly.pdbx_seq_one_letter_code
_entity_poly.pdbx_strand_id
1 'polypeptide(L)'
;MKRIFTYSAATIILVAVILAPEPLQAARTGTNLPALAPDRTDIIDPLILRVQKVLRKIGLYKGPLDGLVGPKTLKAVHAYQKIRGLKTTNRITQKLADQLETEDKVDALLNRLKDAKAKSIETARQALLDQKATRELLGEPGKTEIADPTRDKAACFKKPSPRCLLTEATESSKAIFKPEMRDWALGELLVAQARLGLAKEAMKTVRRIADPRLIMVALRNIAQAQASEGRDDEAARAAKIIPDLIRRAEAFAAISKIQAVRSNDAAVKSIAELLLLIDAVPDPLKKAALFGKSAVVQSHTGDTSGARNTLARAETLANNLSDTQRRETALGYIATAWAEIGATDRALDVLKEMGRKNERTPVLVSAATAQAKAGDAFLALETAQGIDSLRYKSVVLARIAAAQEASKKGGDALKTLDQARTAAKEIKKPFARDYAISRVALTQSWIGRVRKNTDGLVAAAAFANTIKDKRLRAETL
;
A
#
# COMPACT_ATOMS: atom_id res chain seq x y z
N MET A 1 11.72 52.41 8.64
CA MET A 1 11.22 53.65 9.30
C MET A 1 9.96 53.27 10.10
N LYS A 2 10.06 52.73 11.32
CA LYS A 2 10.00 53.38 12.66
C LYS A 2 9.14 54.66 12.77
N ARG A 3 7.98 54.55 13.45
CA ARG A 3 7.34 55.48 14.42
C ARG A 3 6.35 54.58 15.22
N ILE A 4 6.45 54.24 16.51
CA ILE A 4 6.70 54.95 17.79
C ILE A 4 5.72 56.11 18.02
N PHE A 5 4.73 55.88 18.87
CA PHE A 5 4.18 56.86 19.80
C PHE A 5 3.75 56.14 21.09
N THR A 6 4.00 56.80 22.21
CA THR A 6 3.99 56.30 23.59
C THR A 6 3.18 57.24 24.49
N TYR A 7 2.69 56.70 25.62
CA TYR A 7 2.12 57.33 26.85
C TYR A 7 0.68 57.91 26.71
N SER A 8 -0.23 57.78 27.68
CA SER A 8 -0.07 58.01 29.13
C SER A 8 -1.14 57.33 30.00
N ALA A 9 -0.87 57.23 31.31
CA ALA A 9 -1.70 56.62 32.36
C ALA A 9 -2.23 57.67 33.37
N ALA A 10 -3.41 57.43 33.97
CA ALA A 10 -3.87 57.96 35.28
C ALA A 10 -5.24 57.31 35.66
N THR A 11 -5.32 56.32 36.57
CA THR A 11 -5.64 56.35 38.02
C THR A 11 -6.99 56.96 38.49
N ILE A 12 -7.96 56.07 38.76
CA ILE A 12 -8.89 55.90 39.91
C ILE A 12 -9.32 57.13 40.75
N ILE A 13 -10.64 57.36 40.86
CA ILE A 13 -11.33 57.75 42.12
C ILE A 13 -12.71 57.04 42.22
N LEU A 14 -12.98 56.50 43.40
CA LEU A 14 -14.16 55.76 43.86
C LEU A 14 -14.96 56.66 44.82
N VAL A 15 -16.27 56.84 44.64
CA VAL A 15 -17.20 57.36 45.68
C VAL A 15 -18.56 56.67 45.56
N ALA A 16 -19.13 56.31 46.70
CA ALA A 16 -20.28 55.46 46.90
C ALA A 16 -21.49 56.26 47.47
N VAL A 17 -22.71 55.87 47.04
CA VAL A 17 -23.86 55.46 47.89
C VAL A 17 -24.79 56.52 48.58
N ILE A 18 -26.06 56.52 48.10
CA ILE A 18 -27.39 56.46 48.81
C ILE A 18 -28.14 57.73 49.32
N LEU A 19 -29.43 57.93 48.89
CA LEU A 19 -30.75 57.84 49.62
C LEU A 19 -31.93 58.63 48.96
N ALA A 20 -32.98 57.90 48.47
CA ALA A 20 -34.48 58.03 48.53
C ALA A 20 -35.27 59.40 48.46
N PRO A 21 -36.64 59.44 48.40
CA PRO A 21 -37.69 58.62 47.70
C PRO A 21 -38.90 59.42 47.04
N GLU A 22 -39.69 58.74 46.18
CA GLU A 22 -41.19 58.74 45.94
C GLU A 22 -42.04 60.03 45.66
N PRO A 23 -43.22 59.99 44.96
CA PRO A 23 -44.31 59.01 45.15
C PRO A 23 -45.18 58.53 43.96
N LEU A 24 -45.97 57.50 44.32
CA LEU A 24 -47.07 56.79 43.66
C LEU A 24 -48.25 57.65 43.18
N GLN A 25 -48.88 57.23 42.08
CA GLN A 25 -50.30 57.48 41.81
C GLN A 25 -50.98 56.29 41.10
N ALA A 26 -52.27 56.14 41.42
CA ALA A 26 -53.06 54.92 41.42
C ALA A 26 -53.69 54.48 40.07
N ALA A 27 -53.73 53.17 39.91
CA ALA A 27 -54.77 52.28 39.37
C ALA A 27 -55.87 52.80 38.40
N ARG A 28 -55.98 52.10 37.25
CA ARG A 28 -57.27 51.60 36.73
C ARG A 28 -57.12 50.20 36.14
N THR A 29 -58.09 49.36 36.50
CA THR A 29 -58.29 47.95 36.12
C THR A 29 -58.65 47.78 34.65
N GLY A 30 -58.08 46.77 34.01
CA GLY A 30 -58.45 46.28 32.69
C GLY A 30 -57.69 45.00 32.38
N THR A 31 -58.31 43.86 32.68
CA THR A 31 -57.83 42.52 32.37
C THR A 31 -57.43 42.39 30.89
N ASN A 32 -56.15 42.14 30.63
CA ASN A 32 -55.64 41.40 29.48
C ASN A 32 -54.21 40.97 29.80
N LEU A 33 -54.07 39.79 30.40
CA LEU A 33 -52.80 39.07 30.48
C LEU A 33 -52.34 38.74 29.04
N PRO A 34 -51.18 39.22 28.56
CA PRO A 34 -50.54 38.59 27.41
C PRO A 34 -50.11 37.19 27.86
N ALA A 35 -50.60 36.20 27.12
CA ALA A 35 -50.29 34.79 27.31
C ALA A 35 -48.79 34.56 27.47
N LEU A 36 -48.45 33.71 28.46
CA LEU A 36 -47.17 33.01 28.52
C LEU A 36 -46.79 32.55 27.11
N ALA A 37 -45.69 33.08 26.58
CA ALA A 37 -45.07 32.54 25.39
C ALA A 37 -44.84 31.04 25.67
N PRO A 38 -45.26 30.13 24.76
CA PRO A 38 -45.10 28.72 25.00
C PRO A 38 -43.60 28.44 25.08
N ASP A 39 -43.22 27.75 26.14
CA ASP A 39 -41.93 27.08 26.33
C ASP A 39 -41.66 26.21 25.10
N ARG A 40 -41.03 26.80 24.07
CA ARG A 40 -40.52 26.06 22.91
C ARG A 40 -39.30 25.34 23.43
N THR A 41 -39.51 24.11 23.85
CA THR A 41 -38.48 23.08 23.85
C THR A 41 -37.66 23.24 22.57
N ASP A 42 -36.42 23.71 22.72
CA ASP A 42 -35.45 23.87 21.63
C ASP A 42 -35.16 22.48 21.06
N ILE A 43 -35.96 22.05 20.09
CA ILE A 43 -35.72 20.81 19.36
C ILE A 43 -34.48 21.05 18.48
N ILE A 44 -33.31 20.78 19.05
CA ILE A 44 -32.04 20.73 18.33
C ILE A 44 -32.16 19.61 17.29
N ASP A 45 -32.27 19.96 16.01
CA ASP A 45 -32.28 18.96 14.95
C ASP A 45 -30.85 18.38 14.81
N PRO A 46 -30.65 17.08 15.09
CA PRO A 46 -29.34 16.46 15.01
C PRO A 46 -28.76 16.49 13.58
N LEU A 47 -29.61 16.45 12.55
CA LEU A 47 -29.18 16.51 11.16
C LEU A 47 -28.62 17.89 10.82
N ILE A 48 -29.31 18.96 11.22
CA ILE A 48 -28.86 20.32 10.98
C ILE A 48 -27.57 20.59 11.76
N LEU A 49 -27.50 20.13 13.01
CA LEU A 49 -26.31 20.26 13.84
C LEU A 49 -25.09 19.56 13.22
N ARG A 50 -25.26 18.37 12.63
CA ARG A 50 -24.21 17.67 11.87
C ARG A 50 -23.71 18.53 10.71
N VAL A 51 -24.62 19.07 9.91
CA VAL A 51 -24.28 19.92 8.75
C VAL A 51 -23.57 21.21 9.19
N GLN A 52 -24.09 21.90 10.21
CA GLN A 52 -23.47 23.11 10.76
C GLN A 52 -22.04 22.84 11.28
N LYS A 53 -21.81 21.72 11.97
CA LYS A 53 -20.48 21.32 12.47
C LYS A 53 -19.46 21.21 11.34
N VAL A 54 -19.79 20.46 10.29
CA VAL A 54 -18.88 20.27 9.15
C VAL A 54 -18.68 21.56 8.37
N LEU A 55 -19.77 22.28 8.05
CA LEU A 55 -19.70 23.56 7.33
C LEU A 55 -18.86 24.61 8.09
N ARG A 56 -18.90 24.59 9.42
CA ARG A 56 -18.06 25.47 10.25
C ARG A 56 -16.59 25.08 10.17
N LYS A 57 -16.30 23.78 10.25
CA LYS A 57 -14.94 23.24 10.17
C LYS A 57 -14.27 23.59 8.83
N ILE A 58 -15.01 23.50 7.72
CA ILE A 58 -14.50 23.89 6.38
C ILE A 58 -14.59 25.41 6.10
N GLY A 59 -14.98 26.21 7.09
CA GLY A 59 -14.99 27.68 7.01
C GLY A 59 -16.16 28.31 6.25
N LEU A 60 -17.13 27.52 5.77
CA LEU A 60 -18.31 28.02 5.05
C LEU A 60 -19.43 28.51 5.96
N TYR A 61 -19.43 28.12 7.24
CA TYR A 61 -20.40 28.55 8.24
C TYR A 61 -19.72 29.23 9.43
N LYS A 62 -20.20 30.42 9.81
CA LYS A 62 -19.69 31.20 10.96
C LYS A 62 -20.78 31.47 12.02
N GLY A 63 -21.88 30.73 11.97
CA GLY A 63 -23.00 30.86 12.90
C GLY A 63 -22.93 29.91 14.10
N PRO A 64 -23.91 29.99 15.01
CA PRO A 64 -24.04 29.08 16.16
C PRO A 64 -24.28 27.63 15.73
N LEU A 65 -23.80 26.67 16.53
CA LEU A 65 -24.11 25.24 16.37
C LEU A 65 -25.36 24.89 17.19
N ASP A 66 -26.49 25.49 16.80
CA ASP A 66 -27.76 25.41 17.50
C ASP A 66 -28.69 24.33 16.93
N GLY A 67 -28.34 23.70 15.80
CA GLY A 67 -29.22 22.75 15.12
C GLY A 67 -30.42 23.42 14.44
N LEU A 68 -30.40 24.74 14.25
CA LEU A 68 -31.52 25.48 13.66
C LEU A 68 -31.25 25.87 12.20
N VAL A 69 -32.31 25.84 11.38
CA VAL A 69 -32.27 26.34 9.99
C VAL A 69 -32.34 27.87 9.97
N GLY A 70 -31.24 28.52 10.35
CA GLY A 70 -31.12 29.98 10.24
C GLY A 70 -30.68 30.45 8.84
N PRO A 71 -30.80 31.75 8.54
CA PRO A 71 -30.32 32.34 7.28
C PRO A 71 -28.83 32.07 7.01
N LYS A 72 -28.02 32.04 8.09
CA LYS A 72 -26.58 31.70 8.01
C LYS A 72 -26.37 30.23 7.61
N THR A 73 -27.18 29.31 8.13
CA THR A 73 -27.11 27.87 7.81
C THR A 73 -27.47 27.65 6.35
N LEU A 74 -28.56 28.26 5.86
CA LEU A 74 -28.99 28.16 4.47
C LEU A 74 -27.95 28.76 3.51
N LYS A 75 -27.37 29.91 3.85
CA LYS A 75 -26.29 30.52 3.04
C LYS A 75 -25.06 29.61 2.95
N ALA A 76 -24.68 28.96 4.04
CA ALA A 76 -23.54 28.04 4.04
C ALA A 76 -23.82 26.76 3.25
N VAL A 77 -25.03 26.19 3.35
CA VAL A 77 -25.48 25.06 2.55
C VAL A 77 -25.50 25.41 1.06
N HIS A 78 -26.03 26.59 0.72
CA HIS A 78 -26.05 27.09 -0.65
C HIS A 78 -24.63 27.23 -1.22
N ALA A 79 -23.72 27.84 -0.45
CA ALA A 79 -22.33 28.01 -0.85
C ALA A 79 -21.64 26.65 -1.08
N TYR A 80 -21.86 25.70 -0.17
CA TYR A 80 -21.33 24.34 -0.31
C TYR A 80 -21.87 23.63 -1.57
N GLN A 81 -23.19 23.65 -1.78
CA GLN A 81 -23.80 23.04 -2.96
C GLN A 81 -23.24 23.65 -4.26
N LYS A 82 -23.06 24.98 -4.29
CA LYS A 82 -22.47 25.68 -5.43
C LYS A 82 -21.01 25.31 -5.68
N ILE A 83 -20.17 25.32 -4.64
CA ILE A 83 -18.73 24.98 -4.75
C ILE A 83 -18.53 23.54 -5.25
N ARG A 84 -19.46 22.63 -4.91
CA ARG A 84 -19.40 21.21 -5.28
C ARG A 84 -20.16 20.86 -6.56
N GLY A 85 -20.70 21.84 -7.28
CA GLY A 85 -21.47 21.61 -8.51
C GLY A 85 -22.75 20.79 -8.29
N LEU A 86 -23.29 20.78 -7.07
CA LEU A 86 -24.55 20.13 -6.73
C LEU A 86 -25.73 21.01 -7.13
N LYS A 87 -26.91 20.41 -7.31
CA LYS A 87 -28.16 21.16 -7.47
C LYS A 87 -28.40 22.02 -6.21
N THR A 88 -28.43 23.33 -6.36
CA THR A 88 -28.58 24.32 -5.27
C THR A 88 -30.02 24.39 -4.78
N THR A 89 -30.46 23.37 -4.06
CA THR A 89 -31.83 23.27 -3.52
C THR A 89 -32.00 23.93 -2.16
N ASN A 90 -30.89 24.29 -1.49
CA ASN A 90 -30.83 24.75 -0.09
C ASN A 90 -31.47 23.78 0.93
N ARG A 91 -31.77 22.54 0.51
CA ARG A 91 -32.37 21.53 1.36
C ARG A 91 -31.29 20.80 2.16
N ILE A 92 -31.46 20.80 3.47
CA ILE A 92 -30.66 19.99 4.38
C ILE A 92 -31.29 18.59 4.41
N THR A 93 -30.54 17.59 3.97
CA THR A 93 -31.00 16.19 3.87
C THR A 93 -29.95 15.27 4.49
N GLN A 94 -30.34 14.06 4.91
CA GLN A 94 -29.38 13.05 5.38
C GLN A 94 -28.27 12.81 4.35
N LYS A 95 -28.64 12.69 3.06
CA LYS A 95 -27.67 12.54 1.97
C LYS A 95 -26.65 13.67 1.91
N LEU A 96 -27.07 14.92 2.11
CA LEU A 96 -26.17 16.07 2.14
C LEU A 96 -25.22 16.01 3.35
N ALA A 97 -25.75 15.66 4.53
CA ALA A 97 -24.95 15.53 5.75
C ALA A 97 -23.91 14.41 5.63
N ASP A 98 -24.32 13.24 5.14
CA ASP A 98 -23.43 12.10 4.93
C ASP A 98 -22.35 12.41 3.90
N GLN A 99 -22.69 13.15 2.83
CA GLN A 99 -21.70 13.61 1.85
C GLN A 99 -20.69 14.58 2.49
N LEU A 100 -21.15 15.59 3.22
CA LEU A 100 -20.30 16.55 3.93
C LEU A 100 -19.34 15.84 4.90
N GLU A 101 -19.84 14.92 5.71
CA GLU A 101 -19.03 14.18 6.67
C GLU A 101 -18.06 13.21 5.99
N THR A 102 -18.45 12.62 4.86
CA THR A 102 -17.56 11.77 4.08
C THR A 102 -16.41 12.58 3.49
N GLU A 103 -16.70 13.75 2.91
CA GLU A 103 -15.67 14.66 2.39
C GLU A 103 -14.71 15.09 3.51
N ASP A 104 -15.21 15.48 4.69
CA ASP A 104 -14.38 15.83 5.83
C ASP A 104 -13.47 14.68 6.30
N LYS A 105 -13.99 13.45 6.33
CA LYS A 105 -13.20 12.25 6.66
C LYS A 105 -12.13 11.98 5.60
N VAL A 106 -12.46 12.16 4.32
CA VAL A 106 -11.51 12.00 3.20
C VAL A 106 -10.40 13.05 3.30
N ASP A 107 -10.74 14.32 3.53
CA ASP A 107 -9.75 15.39 3.68
C ASP A 107 -8.83 15.15 4.88
N ALA A 108 -9.40 14.72 6.02
CA ALA A 108 -8.61 14.34 7.20
C ALA A 108 -7.66 13.17 6.91
N LEU A 109 -8.10 12.18 6.14
CA LEU A 109 -7.27 11.05 5.72
C LEU A 109 -6.15 11.52 4.77
N LEU A 110 -6.46 12.36 3.77
CA LEU A 110 -5.48 12.88 2.82
C LEU A 110 -4.39 13.72 3.53
N ASN A 111 -4.77 14.53 4.52
CA ASN A 111 -3.82 15.28 5.33
C ASN A 111 -2.91 14.35 6.14
N ARG A 112 -3.49 13.35 6.83
CA ARG A 112 -2.69 12.33 7.54
C ARG A 112 -1.73 11.59 6.62
N LEU A 113 -2.16 11.26 5.40
CA LEU A 113 -1.32 10.61 4.39
C LEU A 113 -0.18 11.53 3.92
N LYS A 114 -0.45 12.82 3.74
CA LYS A 114 0.56 13.83 3.38
C LYS A 114 1.61 13.96 4.49
N ASP A 115 1.18 14.05 5.74
CA ASP A 115 2.07 14.15 6.90
C ASP A 115 2.91 12.89 7.08
N ALA A 116 2.26 11.71 6.96
CA ALA A 116 2.96 10.42 7.00
C ALA A 116 3.98 10.29 5.86
N LYS A 117 3.65 10.76 4.64
CA LYS A 117 4.58 10.79 3.51
C LYS A 117 5.78 11.68 3.81
N ALA A 118 5.55 12.91 4.29
CA ALA A 118 6.62 13.84 4.62
C ALA A 118 7.55 13.28 5.71
N LYS A 119 6.98 12.73 6.78
CA LYS A 119 7.74 12.08 7.86
C LYS A 119 8.57 10.90 7.32
N SER A 120 7.97 10.07 6.47
CA SER A 120 8.67 8.93 5.88
C SER A 120 9.82 9.34 4.96
N ILE A 121 9.67 10.43 4.19
CA ILE A 121 10.73 10.99 3.35
C ILE A 121 11.89 11.46 4.23
N GLU A 122 11.58 12.17 5.31
CA GLU A 122 12.60 12.71 6.22
C GLU A 122 13.36 11.61 6.94
N THR A 123 12.67 10.60 7.47
CA THR A 123 13.32 9.43 8.09
C THR A 123 14.25 8.71 7.10
N ALA A 124 13.83 8.54 5.84
CA ALA A 124 14.69 7.92 4.83
C ALA A 124 15.90 8.79 4.49
N ARG A 125 15.73 10.12 4.42
CA ARG A 125 16.83 11.07 4.21
C ARG A 125 17.86 10.98 5.34
N GLN A 126 17.41 11.02 6.60
CA GLN A 126 18.31 10.93 7.76
C GLN A 126 19.10 9.62 7.76
N ALA A 127 18.43 8.48 7.55
CA ALA A 127 19.12 7.20 7.45
C ALA A 127 20.20 7.16 6.35
N LEU A 128 19.98 7.85 5.22
CA LEU A 128 21.00 7.98 4.16
C LEU A 128 22.12 8.96 4.53
N LEU A 129 21.87 9.98 5.34
CA LEU A 129 22.89 10.92 5.80
C LEU A 129 23.83 10.31 6.85
N ASP A 130 23.34 9.36 7.64
CA ASP A 130 24.08 8.72 8.74
C ASP A 130 25.28 7.90 8.27
N GLN A 131 25.30 7.43 7.01
CA GLN A 131 26.40 6.65 6.44
C GLN A 131 27.10 7.42 5.32
N LYS A 132 28.44 7.44 5.34
CA LYS A 132 29.24 8.14 4.32
C LYS A 132 28.91 7.69 2.90
N ALA A 133 28.83 6.37 2.68
CA ALA A 133 28.58 5.78 1.36
C ALA A 133 27.23 6.20 0.75
N THR A 134 26.20 6.43 1.58
CA THR A 134 24.86 6.84 1.13
C THR A 134 24.68 8.36 1.11
N ARG A 135 25.44 9.10 1.90
CA ARG A 135 25.44 10.58 1.87
C ARG A 135 25.83 11.10 0.49
N GLU A 136 26.79 10.45 -0.15
CA GLU A 136 27.22 10.77 -1.53
C GLU A 136 26.13 10.46 -2.58
N LEU A 137 25.13 9.64 -2.22
CA LEU A 137 23.99 9.30 -3.08
C LEU A 137 22.87 10.33 -3.02
N LEU A 138 22.85 11.18 -1.99
CA LEU A 138 21.92 12.29 -1.93
C LEU A 138 22.43 13.37 -2.89
N GLY A 139 21.74 13.54 -4.02
CA GLY A 139 22.00 14.64 -4.93
C GLY A 139 21.85 16.00 -4.25
N GLU A 140 22.45 17.03 -4.84
CA GLU A 140 22.29 18.40 -4.35
C GLU A 140 20.81 18.83 -4.45
N PRO A 141 20.16 19.24 -3.35
CA PRO A 141 18.79 19.70 -3.37
C PRO A 141 18.61 20.85 -4.37
N GLY A 142 17.72 20.68 -5.36
CA GLY A 142 17.37 21.74 -6.32
C GLY A 142 18.22 21.79 -7.59
N LYS A 143 19.33 21.03 -7.71
CA LYS A 143 20.00 20.86 -9.01
C LYS A 143 19.26 19.83 -9.86
N THR A 144 18.44 20.31 -10.78
CA THR A 144 17.86 19.46 -11.84
C THR A 144 18.75 19.53 -13.07
N GLU A 145 19.32 18.39 -13.48
CA GLU A 145 19.98 18.28 -14.78
C GLU A 145 18.95 18.56 -15.90
N ILE A 146 19.33 19.39 -16.86
CA ILE A 146 18.49 19.72 -18.02
C ILE A 146 18.90 18.79 -19.16
N ALA A 147 17.92 18.24 -19.88
CA ALA A 147 18.19 17.46 -21.07
C ALA A 147 18.82 18.36 -22.15
N ASP A 148 19.88 17.90 -22.80
CA ASP A 148 20.42 18.59 -23.96
C ASP A 148 19.51 18.33 -25.19
N PRO A 149 18.81 19.36 -25.72
CA PRO A 149 17.96 19.20 -26.90
C PRO A 149 18.76 19.18 -28.21
N THR A 150 20.04 19.58 -28.18
CA THR A 150 20.90 19.73 -29.36
C THR A 150 21.74 18.49 -29.65
N ARG A 151 21.76 17.52 -28.75
CA ARG A 151 22.53 16.27 -28.92
C ARG A 151 22.11 15.49 -30.16
N ASP A 152 23.10 14.95 -30.88
CA ASP A 152 22.85 14.07 -32.02
C ASP A 152 22.68 12.60 -31.57
N LYS A 153 21.43 12.14 -31.62
CA LYS A 153 21.03 10.75 -31.32
C LYS A 153 20.91 9.86 -32.56
N ALA A 154 21.09 10.41 -33.76
CA ALA A 154 20.84 9.69 -35.01
C ALA A 154 21.80 8.51 -35.19
N ALA A 155 23.09 8.71 -34.86
CA ALA A 155 24.08 7.64 -34.88
C ALA A 155 23.69 6.46 -33.97
N CYS A 156 23.16 6.78 -32.77
CA CYS A 156 22.69 5.79 -31.81
C CYS A 156 21.56 4.92 -32.38
N PHE A 157 20.52 5.55 -32.93
CA PHE A 157 19.36 4.83 -33.43
C PHE A 157 19.60 4.13 -34.77
N LYS A 158 20.56 4.60 -35.57
CA LYS A 158 20.98 3.91 -36.79
C LYS A 158 21.71 2.60 -36.49
N LYS A 159 22.49 2.53 -35.41
CA LYS A 159 23.21 1.33 -34.96
C LYS A 159 23.11 1.19 -33.43
N PRO A 160 21.98 0.68 -32.92
CA PRO A 160 21.74 0.64 -31.48
C PRO A 160 22.69 -0.32 -30.78
N SER A 161 23.29 0.15 -29.69
CA SER A 161 24.00 -0.68 -28.71
C SER A 161 23.42 -0.45 -27.32
N PRO A 162 23.53 -1.42 -26.39
CA PRO A 162 22.99 -1.25 -25.04
C PRO A 162 23.52 0.00 -24.33
N ARG A 163 24.82 0.30 -24.46
CA ARG A 163 25.43 1.49 -23.86
C ARG A 163 24.89 2.80 -24.45
N CYS A 164 24.75 2.85 -25.77
CA CYS A 164 24.24 4.05 -26.43
C CYS A 164 22.77 4.29 -26.06
N LEU A 165 21.93 3.26 -26.10
CA LEU A 165 20.52 3.36 -25.71
C LEU A 165 20.34 3.80 -24.26
N LEU A 166 21.18 3.31 -23.34
CA LEU A 166 21.15 3.73 -21.95
C LEU A 166 21.60 5.18 -21.76
N THR A 167 22.55 5.65 -22.57
CA THR A 167 22.96 7.06 -22.59
C THR A 167 21.81 7.94 -23.07
N GLU A 168 21.16 7.56 -24.17
CA GLU A 168 20.00 8.29 -24.69
C GLU A 168 18.79 8.26 -23.74
N ALA A 169 18.55 7.13 -23.06
CA ALA A 169 17.51 7.01 -22.06
C ALA A 169 17.81 7.89 -20.84
N THR A 170 19.09 7.98 -20.44
CA THR A 170 19.54 8.86 -19.37
C THR A 170 19.28 10.32 -19.73
N GLU A 171 19.70 10.77 -20.92
CA GLU A 171 19.46 12.15 -21.38
C GLU A 171 17.98 12.45 -21.51
N SER A 172 17.19 11.51 -22.02
CA SER A 172 15.74 11.66 -22.16
C SER A 172 15.03 11.73 -20.81
N SER A 173 15.52 11.01 -19.78
CA SER A 173 14.94 11.05 -18.44
C SER A 173 14.96 12.46 -17.82
N LYS A 174 15.97 13.28 -18.15
CA LYS A 174 16.11 14.66 -17.66
C LYS A 174 14.96 15.56 -18.14
N ALA A 175 14.37 15.26 -19.30
CA ALA A 175 13.24 16.00 -19.86
C ALA A 175 11.90 15.69 -19.16
N ILE A 176 11.84 14.65 -18.31
CA ILE A 176 10.60 14.30 -17.60
C ILE A 176 10.33 15.35 -16.53
N PHE A 177 9.33 16.21 -16.74
CA PHE A 177 9.03 17.32 -15.84
C PHE A 177 8.53 16.86 -14.45
N LYS A 178 7.67 15.82 -14.40
CA LYS A 178 7.11 15.31 -13.14
C LYS A 178 8.16 14.50 -12.37
N PRO A 179 8.59 14.92 -11.16
CA PRO A 179 9.65 14.24 -10.41
C PRO A 179 9.34 12.76 -10.14
N GLU A 180 8.10 12.42 -9.81
CA GLU A 180 7.73 11.03 -9.52
C GLU A 180 7.87 10.12 -10.75
N MET A 181 7.56 10.65 -11.94
CA MET A 181 7.71 9.91 -13.20
C MET A 181 9.18 9.83 -13.60
N ARG A 182 9.97 10.85 -13.27
CA ARG A 182 11.42 10.87 -13.51
C ARG A 182 12.12 9.83 -12.63
N ASP A 183 11.86 9.84 -11.32
CA ASP A 183 12.42 8.87 -10.38
C ASP A 183 12.04 7.43 -10.78
N TRP A 184 10.81 7.22 -11.27
CA TRP A 184 10.39 5.94 -11.80
C TRP A 184 11.22 5.51 -13.02
N ALA A 185 11.38 6.39 -14.02
CA ALA A 185 12.19 6.10 -15.21
C ALA A 185 13.67 5.84 -14.86
N LEU A 186 14.24 6.61 -13.92
CA LEU A 186 15.59 6.39 -13.40
C LEU A 186 15.71 5.02 -12.72
N GLY A 187 14.66 4.60 -11.98
CA GLY A 187 14.55 3.28 -11.37
C GLY A 187 14.62 2.11 -12.36
N GLU A 188 14.00 2.24 -13.53
CA GLU A 188 14.10 1.23 -14.60
C GLU A 188 15.48 1.26 -15.27
N LEU A 189 16.02 2.47 -15.48
CA LEU A 189 17.32 2.67 -16.14
C LEU A 189 18.48 2.08 -15.33
N LEU A 190 18.52 2.31 -14.01
CA LEU A 190 19.55 1.73 -13.14
C LEU A 190 19.48 0.21 -13.07
N VAL A 191 18.30 -0.40 -13.21
CA VAL A 191 18.15 -1.86 -13.28
C VAL A 191 18.77 -2.39 -14.57
N ALA A 192 18.50 -1.73 -15.70
CA ALA A 192 19.11 -2.09 -16.98
C ALA A 192 20.64 -1.91 -16.97
N GLN A 193 21.15 -0.81 -16.40
CA GLN A 193 22.58 -0.59 -16.20
C GLN A 193 23.20 -1.69 -15.31
N ALA A 194 22.55 -1.99 -14.19
CA ALA A 194 23.01 -3.02 -13.26
C ALA A 194 23.06 -4.41 -13.92
N ARG A 195 22.11 -4.76 -14.79
CA ARG A 195 22.12 -6.01 -15.56
C ARG A 195 23.27 -6.12 -16.56
N LEU A 196 23.77 -4.99 -17.07
CA LEU A 196 24.92 -4.94 -17.97
C LEU A 196 26.27 -4.85 -17.23
N GLY A 197 26.29 -4.94 -15.89
CA GLY A 197 27.51 -4.76 -15.10
C GLY A 197 28.00 -3.31 -15.03
N LEU A 198 27.18 -2.34 -15.41
CA LEU A 198 27.49 -0.91 -15.36
C LEU A 198 27.17 -0.35 -13.96
N ALA A 199 27.79 -0.93 -12.93
CA ALA A 199 27.48 -0.61 -11.54
C ALA A 199 27.77 0.86 -11.20
N LYS A 200 28.85 1.44 -11.73
CA LYS A 200 29.22 2.84 -11.48
C LYS A 200 28.18 3.80 -12.08
N GLU A 201 27.71 3.51 -13.29
CA GLU A 201 26.67 4.26 -13.99
C GLU A 201 25.33 4.14 -13.26
N ALA A 202 24.98 2.93 -12.81
CA ALA A 202 23.79 2.71 -11.99
C ALA A 202 23.80 3.57 -10.72
N MET A 203 24.93 3.63 -10.00
CA MET A 203 25.07 4.48 -8.80
C MET A 203 25.03 5.98 -9.13
N LYS A 204 25.53 6.41 -10.29
CA LYS A 204 25.34 7.80 -10.77
C LYS A 204 23.86 8.09 -11.05
N THR A 205 23.12 7.14 -11.60
CA THR A 205 21.67 7.25 -11.81
C THR A 205 20.92 7.33 -10.47
N VAL A 206 21.33 6.56 -9.45
CA VAL A 206 20.76 6.67 -8.09
C VAL A 206 20.87 8.09 -7.54
N ARG A 207 21.98 8.79 -7.77
CA ARG A 207 22.20 10.18 -7.33
C ARG A 207 21.21 11.19 -7.91
N ARG A 208 20.53 10.83 -9.00
CA ARG A 208 19.54 11.67 -9.68
C ARG A 208 18.12 11.47 -9.14
N ILE A 209 17.91 10.46 -8.28
CA ILE A 209 16.61 10.19 -7.66
C ILE A 209 16.34 11.24 -6.59
N ALA A 210 15.21 11.92 -6.70
CA ALA A 210 14.84 13.00 -5.78
C ALA A 210 14.27 12.48 -4.46
N ASP A 211 13.43 11.44 -4.50
CA ASP A 211 12.83 10.85 -3.30
C ASP A 211 13.82 9.91 -2.56
N PRO A 212 14.28 10.26 -1.34
CA PRO A 212 15.24 9.45 -0.58
C PRO A 212 14.75 8.02 -0.30
N ARG A 213 13.43 7.80 -0.23
CA ARG A 213 12.88 6.46 -0.02
C ARG A 213 13.14 5.57 -1.24
N LEU A 214 13.13 6.15 -2.43
CA LEU A 214 13.36 5.43 -3.68
C LEU A 214 14.84 5.10 -3.89
N ILE A 215 15.78 5.84 -3.28
CA ILE A 215 17.21 5.49 -3.29
C ILE A 215 17.44 4.11 -2.66
N MET A 216 16.81 3.82 -1.52
CA MET A 216 16.93 2.50 -0.89
C MET A 216 16.30 1.38 -1.74
N VAL A 217 15.17 1.68 -2.39
CA VAL A 217 14.54 0.76 -3.34
C VAL A 217 15.45 0.51 -4.55
N ALA A 218 16.09 1.55 -5.07
CA ALA A 218 17.02 1.48 -6.18
C ALA A 218 18.25 0.63 -5.85
N LEU A 219 18.86 0.81 -4.66
CA LEU A 219 19.97 -0.04 -4.19
C LEU A 219 19.58 -1.52 -4.12
N ARG A 220 18.39 -1.82 -3.58
CA ARG A 220 17.85 -3.18 -3.57
C ARG A 220 17.65 -3.72 -5.00
N ASN A 221 17.08 -2.92 -5.89
CA ASN A 221 16.82 -3.33 -7.27
C ASN A 221 18.12 -3.56 -8.06
N ILE A 222 19.17 -2.75 -7.82
CA ILE A 222 20.53 -2.97 -8.36
C ILE A 222 21.07 -4.30 -7.85
N ALA A 223 20.99 -4.56 -6.55
CA ALA A 223 21.45 -5.81 -5.96
C ALA A 223 20.74 -7.03 -6.58
N GLN A 224 19.41 -6.97 -6.73
CA GLN A 224 18.63 -8.02 -7.38
C GLN A 224 19.03 -8.22 -8.86
N ALA A 225 19.23 -7.14 -9.59
CA ALA A 225 19.64 -7.17 -11.00
C ALA A 225 21.07 -7.70 -11.20
N GLN A 226 21.98 -7.41 -10.27
CA GLN A 226 23.33 -8.00 -10.28
C GLN A 226 23.28 -9.49 -9.94
N ALA A 227 22.48 -9.88 -8.94
CA ALA A 227 22.30 -11.28 -8.56
C ALA A 227 21.71 -12.12 -9.70
N SER A 228 20.73 -11.58 -10.46
CA SER A 228 20.11 -12.30 -11.58
C SER A 228 21.08 -12.60 -12.73
N GLU A 229 22.12 -11.79 -12.86
CA GLU A 229 23.16 -11.94 -13.88
C GLU A 229 24.43 -12.59 -13.32
N GLY A 230 24.34 -13.12 -12.10
CA GLY A 230 25.41 -13.85 -11.43
C GLY A 230 26.57 -13.04 -10.88
N ARG A 231 26.42 -11.73 -10.75
CA ARG A 231 27.39 -10.83 -10.10
C ARG A 231 27.14 -10.77 -8.59
N ASP A 232 27.35 -11.89 -7.91
CA ASP A 232 26.95 -12.06 -6.50
C ASP A 232 27.67 -11.12 -5.53
N ASP A 233 28.98 -10.93 -5.70
CA ASP A 233 29.75 -10.04 -4.82
C ASP A 233 29.34 -8.58 -5.00
N GLU A 234 29.03 -8.17 -6.23
CA GLU A 234 28.49 -6.84 -6.49
C GLU A 234 27.11 -6.66 -5.89
N ALA A 235 26.23 -7.67 -6.03
CA ALA A 235 24.91 -7.66 -5.46
C ALA A 235 24.95 -7.53 -3.93
N ALA A 236 25.81 -8.30 -3.27
CA ALA A 236 26.00 -8.22 -1.83
C ALA A 236 26.52 -6.83 -1.40
N ARG A 237 27.49 -6.25 -2.14
CA ARG A 237 27.96 -4.88 -1.89
C ARG A 237 26.84 -3.85 -2.03
N ALA A 238 26.03 -3.92 -3.08
CA ALA A 238 24.90 -3.01 -3.29
C ALA A 238 23.86 -3.13 -2.16
N ALA A 239 23.56 -4.35 -1.70
CA ALA A 239 22.67 -4.57 -0.56
C ALA A 239 23.24 -3.98 0.75
N LYS A 240 24.55 -4.13 1.02
CA LYS A 240 25.22 -3.60 2.22
C LYS A 240 25.15 -2.07 2.35
N ILE A 241 25.06 -1.35 1.23
CA ILE A 241 24.94 0.12 1.21
C ILE A 241 23.59 0.58 1.80
N ILE A 242 22.54 -0.23 1.75
CA ILE A 242 21.21 0.15 2.27
C ILE A 242 21.30 0.42 3.77
N PRO A 243 21.00 1.63 4.27
CA PRO A 243 21.30 1.97 5.67
C PRO A 243 20.25 1.44 6.64
N ASP A 244 18.99 1.30 6.21
CA ASP A 244 17.90 0.75 7.01
C ASP A 244 18.05 -0.77 7.16
N LEU A 245 18.14 -1.24 8.39
CA LEU A 245 18.43 -2.64 8.73
C LEU A 245 17.38 -3.60 8.16
N ILE A 246 16.09 -3.25 8.24
CA ILE A 246 15.00 -4.11 7.77
C ILE A 246 15.03 -4.19 6.25
N ARG A 247 15.18 -3.06 5.55
CA ARG A 247 15.29 -3.04 4.08
C ARG A 247 16.55 -3.74 3.58
N ARG A 248 17.66 -3.65 4.31
CA ARG A 248 18.89 -4.39 4.04
C ARG A 248 18.65 -5.90 4.16
N ALA A 249 18.01 -6.35 5.24
CA ALA A 249 17.63 -7.75 5.41
C ALA A 249 16.70 -8.22 4.28
N GLU A 250 15.68 -7.42 3.92
CA GLU A 250 14.82 -7.73 2.78
C GLU A 250 15.57 -7.81 1.44
N ALA A 251 16.59 -6.99 1.24
CA ALA A 251 17.47 -7.07 0.08
C ALA A 251 18.26 -8.38 0.06
N PHE A 252 18.85 -8.80 1.19
CA PHE A 252 19.55 -10.07 1.31
C PHE A 252 18.64 -11.29 1.06
N ALA A 253 17.42 -11.27 1.61
CA ALA A 253 16.43 -12.30 1.32
C ALA A 253 16.10 -12.37 -0.18
N ALA A 254 15.96 -11.21 -0.83
CA ALA A 254 15.63 -11.13 -2.24
C ALA A 254 16.77 -11.61 -3.15
N ILE A 255 18.01 -11.18 -2.91
CA ILE A 255 19.17 -11.65 -3.71
C ILE A 255 19.42 -13.14 -3.47
N SER A 256 19.27 -13.62 -2.24
CA SER A 256 19.48 -15.04 -1.93
C SER A 256 18.47 -15.94 -2.66
N LYS A 257 17.21 -15.51 -2.73
CA LYS A 257 16.19 -16.23 -3.50
C LYS A 257 16.52 -16.30 -4.99
N ILE A 258 17.07 -15.23 -5.56
CA ILE A 258 17.51 -15.18 -6.97
C ILE A 258 18.71 -16.10 -7.16
N GLN A 259 19.68 -16.04 -6.25
CA GLN A 259 20.90 -16.86 -6.27
C GLN A 259 20.60 -18.34 -6.16
N ALA A 260 19.62 -18.76 -5.34
CA ALA A 260 19.26 -20.16 -5.13
C ALA A 260 18.88 -20.89 -6.42
N VAL A 261 18.42 -20.18 -7.46
CA VAL A 261 18.09 -20.78 -8.77
C VAL A 261 19.35 -21.14 -9.58
N ARG A 262 20.47 -20.47 -9.32
CA ARG A 262 21.71 -20.58 -10.13
C ARG A 262 22.87 -21.19 -9.36
N SER A 263 23.07 -20.79 -8.10
CA SER A 263 24.22 -21.14 -7.27
C SER A 263 23.82 -21.20 -5.80
N ASN A 264 23.88 -22.40 -5.21
CA ASN A 264 23.61 -22.60 -3.79
C ASN A 264 24.62 -21.85 -2.90
N ASP A 265 25.91 -21.83 -3.25
CA ASP A 265 26.94 -21.20 -2.40
C ASP A 265 26.73 -19.71 -2.18
N ALA A 266 26.43 -18.96 -3.24
CA ALA A 266 26.14 -17.52 -3.14
C ALA A 266 24.86 -17.27 -2.32
N ALA A 267 23.84 -18.11 -2.50
CA ALA A 267 22.61 -18.03 -1.72
C ALA A 267 22.89 -18.28 -0.23
N VAL A 268 23.65 -19.31 0.12
CA VAL A 268 24.03 -19.62 1.52
C VAL A 268 24.78 -18.45 2.16
N LYS A 269 25.71 -17.80 1.45
CA LYS A 269 26.40 -16.58 1.95
C LYS A 269 25.41 -15.44 2.22
N SER A 270 24.46 -15.21 1.31
CA SER A 270 23.42 -14.18 1.49
C SER A 270 22.44 -14.51 2.64
N ILE A 271 22.13 -15.79 2.88
CA ILE A 271 21.34 -16.23 4.04
C ILE A 271 22.10 -15.98 5.33
N ALA A 272 23.40 -16.29 5.39
CA ALA A 272 24.21 -16.05 6.57
C ALA A 272 24.22 -14.57 6.97
N GLU A 273 24.40 -13.67 6.00
CA GLU A 273 24.30 -12.22 6.25
C GLU A 273 22.87 -11.82 6.67
N LEU A 274 21.84 -12.38 6.05
CA LEU A 274 20.44 -12.14 6.45
C LEU A 274 20.19 -12.51 7.92
N LEU A 275 20.62 -13.69 8.37
CA LEU A 275 20.41 -14.15 9.74
C LEU A 275 21.10 -13.22 10.76
N LEU A 276 22.32 -12.76 10.47
CA LEU A 276 23.02 -11.77 11.29
C LEU A 276 22.25 -10.45 11.40
N LEU A 277 21.67 -9.97 10.29
CA LEU A 277 20.87 -8.75 10.29
C LEU A 277 19.57 -8.93 11.09
N ILE A 278 18.95 -10.11 11.02
CA ILE A 278 17.71 -10.42 11.76
C ILE A 278 17.95 -10.34 13.27
N ASP A 279 19.09 -10.85 13.76
CA ASP A 279 19.42 -10.81 15.18
C ASP A 279 19.51 -9.37 15.70
N ALA A 280 20.01 -8.45 14.88
CA ALA A 280 20.11 -7.02 15.18
C ALA A 280 18.77 -6.25 15.11
N VAL A 281 17.69 -6.82 14.55
CA VAL A 281 16.39 -6.13 14.46
C VAL A 281 15.74 -6.01 15.84
N PRO A 282 15.44 -4.80 16.35
CA PRO A 282 14.88 -4.65 17.69
C PRO A 282 13.42 -5.09 17.80
N ASP A 283 12.61 -4.80 16.76
CA ASP A 283 11.16 -5.05 16.81
C ASP A 283 10.85 -6.55 16.62
N PRO A 284 10.25 -7.25 17.62
CA PRO A 284 10.07 -8.69 17.55
C PRO A 284 9.09 -9.14 16.45
N LEU A 285 8.08 -8.32 16.12
CA LEU A 285 7.16 -8.59 15.03
C LEU A 285 7.89 -8.53 13.67
N LYS A 286 8.75 -7.52 13.46
CA LYS A 286 9.58 -7.44 12.25
C LYS A 286 10.60 -8.58 12.19
N LYS A 287 11.20 -8.94 13.33
CA LYS A 287 12.11 -10.08 13.45
C LYS A 287 11.44 -11.40 13.05
N ALA A 288 10.24 -11.68 13.57
CA ALA A 288 9.45 -12.86 13.20
C ALA A 288 9.13 -12.91 11.70
N ALA A 289 8.73 -11.78 11.11
CA ALA A 289 8.45 -11.70 9.67
C ALA A 289 9.70 -11.98 8.81
N LEU A 290 10.88 -11.53 9.23
CA LEU A 290 12.14 -11.80 8.53
C LEU A 290 12.60 -13.25 8.71
N PHE A 291 12.39 -13.87 9.88
CA PHE A 291 12.64 -15.31 10.05
C PHE A 291 11.77 -16.16 9.11
N GLY A 292 10.50 -15.79 8.93
CA GLY A 292 9.64 -16.45 7.94
C GLY A 292 10.24 -16.38 6.52
N LYS A 293 10.71 -15.20 6.11
CA LYS A 293 11.37 -15.03 4.81
C LYS A 293 12.67 -15.83 4.70
N SER A 294 13.51 -15.84 5.74
CA SER A 294 14.78 -16.59 5.71
C SER A 294 14.54 -18.09 5.61
N ALA A 295 13.54 -18.63 6.31
CA ALA A 295 13.19 -20.04 6.25
C ALA A 295 12.74 -20.48 4.85
N VAL A 296 11.92 -19.67 4.17
CA VAL A 296 11.52 -19.94 2.79
C VAL A 296 12.74 -20.02 1.86
N VAL A 297 13.69 -19.10 2.06
CA VAL A 297 14.93 -19.09 1.28
C VAL A 297 15.83 -20.29 1.60
N GLN A 298 15.99 -20.63 2.89
CA GLN A 298 16.73 -21.82 3.35
C GLN A 298 16.18 -23.11 2.71
N SER A 299 14.86 -23.27 2.70
CA SER A 299 14.20 -24.41 2.06
C SER A 299 14.49 -24.47 0.56
N HIS A 300 14.44 -23.34 -0.15
CA HIS A 300 14.78 -23.30 -1.58
C HIS A 300 16.27 -23.60 -1.86
N THR A 301 17.17 -23.37 -0.91
CA THR A 301 18.58 -23.77 -1.01
C THR A 301 18.84 -25.22 -0.58
N GLY A 302 17.79 -25.98 -0.24
CA GLY A 302 17.87 -27.38 0.20
C GLY A 302 18.01 -27.59 1.71
N ASP A 303 18.19 -26.52 2.49
CA ASP A 303 18.27 -26.57 3.96
C ASP A 303 16.88 -26.61 4.60
N THR A 304 16.18 -27.72 4.36
CA THR A 304 14.83 -27.94 4.91
C THR A 304 14.85 -27.99 6.44
N SER A 305 15.86 -28.65 7.04
CA SER A 305 15.98 -28.76 8.50
C SER A 305 16.21 -27.40 9.16
N GLY A 306 17.14 -26.59 8.62
CA GLY A 306 17.40 -25.24 9.10
C GLY A 306 16.21 -24.30 8.90
N ALA A 307 15.46 -24.43 7.80
CA ALA A 307 14.21 -23.71 7.59
C ALA A 307 13.18 -24.01 8.69
N ARG A 308 12.94 -25.29 9.00
CA ARG A 308 12.00 -25.70 10.05
C ARG A 308 12.43 -25.21 11.44
N ASN A 309 13.72 -25.32 11.76
CA ASN A 309 14.26 -24.82 13.03
C ASN A 309 14.12 -23.30 13.15
N THR A 310 14.34 -22.57 12.06
CA THR A 310 14.16 -21.11 12.01
C THR A 310 12.71 -20.72 12.24
N LEU A 311 11.75 -21.44 11.64
CA LEU A 311 10.33 -21.20 11.88
C LEU A 311 9.90 -21.54 13.30
N ALA A 312 10.38 -22.64 13.88
CA ALA A 312 10.08 -22.98 15.28
C ALA A 312 10.58 -21.89 16.26
N ARG A 313 11.77 -21.33 16.02
CA ARG A 313 12.27 -20.16 16.76
C ARG A 313 11.37 -18.93 16.57
N ALA A 314 10.92 -18.69 15.34
CA ALA A 314 10.02 -17.59 15.02
C ALA A 314 8.66 -17.73 15.70
N GLU A 315 8.09 -18.93 15.76
CA GLU A 315 6.84 -19.22 16.50
C GLU A 315 6.99 -18.90 17.98
N THR A 316 8.09 -19.36 18.60
CA THR A 316 8.38 -19.07 20.00
C THR A 316 8.45 -17.56 20.25
N LEU A 317 9.14 -16.83 19.37
CA LEU A 317 9.21 -15.36 19.43
C LEU A 317 7.83 -14.71 19.28
N ALA A 318 7.01 -15.19 18.35
CA ALA A 318 5.67 -14.67 18.10
C ALA A 318 4.74 -14.91 19.30
N ASN A 319 4.77 -16.11 19.89
CA ASN A 319 3.95 -16.48 21.04
C ASN A 319 4.26 -15.66 22.30
N ASN A 320 5.51 -15.18 22.42
CA ASN A 320 5.94 -14.30 23.51
C ASN A 320 5.52 -12.82 23.32
N LEU A 321 4.88 -12.46 22.19
CA LEU A 321 4.32 -11.12 22.02
C LEU A 321 3.07 -10.94 22.90
N SER A 322 3.10 -9.93 23.77
CA SER A 322 1.99 -9.60 24.67
C SER A 322 0.77 -9.04 23.94
N ASP A 323 0.99 -8.23 22.92
CA ASP A 323 -0.09 -7.66 22.11
C ASP A 323 -0.68 -8.73 21.18
N THR A 324 -1.94 -9.10 21.43
CA THR A 324 -2.65 -10.14 20.68
C THR A 324 -2.68 -9.88 19.18
N GLN A 325 -2.81 -8.61 18.75
CA GLN A 325 -2.85 -8.29 17.32
C GLN A 325 -1.50 -8.50 16.66
N ARG A 326 -0.42 -8.04 17.30
CA ARG A 326 0.95 -8.26 16.82
C ARG A 326 1.31 -9.74 16.84
N ARG A 327 0.89 -10.49 17.86
CA ARG A 327 1.06 -11.95 17.94
C ARG A 327 0.40 -12.65 16.76
N GLU A 328 -0.89 -12.40 16.52
CA GLU A 328 -1.61 -13.00 15.39
C GLU A 328 -0.98 -12.62 14.04
N THR A 329 -0.58 -11.35 13.87
CA THR A 329 0.10 -10.93 12.63
C THR A 329 1.43 -11.65 12.43
N ALA A 330 2.22 -11.85 13.50
CA ALA A 330 3.47 -12.61 13.45
C ALA A 330 3.22 -14.09 13.09
N LEU A 331 2.26 -14.73 13.75
CA LEU A 331 1.84 -16.10 13.46
C LEU A 331 1.35 -16.25 12.01
N GLY A 332 0.64 -15.26 11.47
CA GLY A 332 0.22 -15.22 10.08
C GLY A 332 1.40 -15.24 9.10
N TYR A 333 2.47 -14.48 9.37
CA TYR A 333 3.70 -14.53 8.57
C TYR A 333 4.38 -15.90 8.66
N ILE A 334 4.46 -16.48 9.86
CA ILE A 334 5.14 -17.75 10.10
C ILE A 334 4.36 -18.92 9.50
N ALA A 335 3.05 -18.98 9.67
CA ALA A 335 2.18 -19.97 9.04
C ALA A 335 2.23 -19.90 7.52
N THR A 336 2.28 -18.68 6.96
CA THR A 336 2.51 -18.50 5.51
C THR A 336 3.84 -19.11 5.08
N ALA A 337 4.91 -18.89 5.85
CA ALA A 337 6.23 -19.47 5.56
C ALA A 337 6.26 -21.00 5.71
N TRP A 338 5.61 -21.58 6.72
CA TRP A 338 5.43 -23.03 6.84
C TRP A 338 4.78 -23.64 5.61
N ALA A 339 3.71 -23.00 5.11
CA ALA A 339 3.05 -23.43 3.90
C ALA A 339 3.95 -23.30 2.66
N GLU A 340 4.72 -22.22 2.54
CA GLU A 340 5.65 -22.01 1.41
C GLU A 340 6.78 -23.04 1.38
N ILE A 341 7.24 -23.55 2.53
CA ILE A 341 8.22 -24.65 2.60
C ILE A 341 7.59 -26.05 2.50
N GLY A 342 6.28 -26.14 2.24
CA GLY A 342 5.54 -27.39 2.05
C GLY A 342 5.06 -28.08 3.35
N ALA A 343 5.29 -27.49 4.53
CA ALA A 343 4.80 -28.01 5.80
C ALA A 343 3.38 -27.51 6.08
N THR A 344 2.44 -27.92 5.23
CA THR A 344 1.06 -27.38 5.24
C THR A 344 0.27 -27.75 6.48
N ASP A 345 0.53 -28.90 7.08
CA ASP A 345 -0.18 -29.33 8.30
C ASP A 345 0.13 -28.38 9.46
N ARG A 346 1.41 -28.11 9.70
CA ARG A 346 1.81 -27.12 10.73
C ARG A 346 1.28 -25.73 10.42
N ALA A 347 1.32 -25.31 9.14
CA ALA A 347 0.75 -24.03 8.73
C ALA A 347 -0.73 -23.89 9.08
N LEU A 348 -1.52 -24.94 8.85
CA LEU A 348 -2.95 -24.98 9.16
C LEU A 348 -3.21 -25.13 10.66
N ASP A 349 -2.32 -25.75 11.43
CA ASP A 349 -2.43 -25.81 12.89
C ASP A 349 -2.20 -24.44 13.53
N VAL A 350 -1.12 -23.73 13.15
CA VAL A 350 -0.90 -22.35 13.58
C VAL A 350 -2.09 -21.46 13.20
N LEU A 351 -2.70 -21.71 12.04
CA LEU A 351 -3.88 -20.97 11.59
C LEU A 351 -5.10 -21.16 12.51
N LYS A 352 -5.30 -22.36 13.07
CA LYS A 352 -6.39 -22.67 14.00
C LYS A 352 -6.21 -21.91 15.32
N GLU A 353 -4.97 -21.69 15.74
CA GLU A 353 -4.63 -20.90 16.94
C GLU A 353 -4.96 -19.40 16.77
N MET A 354 -5.10 -18.91 15.54
CA MET A 354 -5.43 -17.50 15.24
C MET A 354 -6.95 -17.26 15.26
N GLY A 355 -7.43 -16.27 16.03
CA GLY A 355 -8.86 -15.96 16.14
C GLY A 355 -9.43 -15.14 14.98
N ARG A 356 -8.60 -14.30 14.32
CA ARG A 356 -9.07 -13.37 13.27
C ARG A 356 -9.10 -13.98 11.86
N LYS A 357 -10.28 -13.98 11.23
CA LYS A 357 -10.50 -14.48 9.85
C LYS A 357 -9.68 -13.75 8.77
N ASN A 358 -9.50 -12.44 8.88
CA ASN A 358 -8.85 -11.64 7.83
C ASN A 358 -7.36 -11.99 7.62
N GLU A 359 -6.69 -12.45 8.67
CA GLU A 359 -5.28 -12.83 8.62
C GLU A 359 -5.07 -14.26 8.08
N ARG A 360 -6.16 -15.00 7.86
CA ARG A 360 -6.10 -16.39 7.40
C ARG A 360 -5.88 -16.54 5.91
N THR A 361 -6.28 -15.55 5.12
CA THR A 361 -6.29 -15.65 3.66
C THR A 361 -4.90 -15.93 3.06
N PRO A 362 -3.81 -15.24 3.45
CA PRO A 362 -2.47 -15.53 2.92
C PRO A 362 -2.00 -16.96 3.22
N VAL A 363 -2.30 -17.46 4.42
CA VAL A 363 -1.95 -18.82 4.85
C VAL A 363 -2.70 -19.85 4.02
N LEU A 364 -4.03 -19.71 3.89
CA LEU A 364 -4.86 -20.61 3.08
C LEU A 364 -4.45 -20.61 1.61
N VAL A 365 -4.16 -19.45 1.03
CA VAL A 365 -3.67 -19.32 -0.36
C VAL A 365 -2.36 -20.09 -0.53
N SER A 366 -1.43 -19.94 0.41
CA SER A 366 -0.10 -20.57 0.34
C SER A 366 -0.20 -22.08 0.58
N ALA A 367 -0.97 -22.51 1.56
CA ALA A 367 -1.19 -23.92 1.88
C ALA A 367 -1.88 -24.67 0.74
N ALA A 368 -2.98 -24.12 0.19
CA ALA A 368 -3.65 -24.71 -0.97
C ALA A 368 -2.74 -24.77 -2.20
N THR A 369 -1.93 -23.74 -2.43
CA THR A 369 -0.96 -23.74 -3.54
C THR A 369 0.14 -24.80 -3.33
N ALA A 370 0.62 -24.97 -2.10
CA ALA A 370 1.64 -25.95 -1.77
C ALA A 370 1.12 -27.40 -1.88
N GLN A 371 -0.06 -27.68 -1.31
CA GLN A 371 -0.77 -28.97 -1.45
C GLN A 371 -0.99 -29.31 -2.93
N ALA A 372 -1.43 -28.34 -3.74
CA ALA A 372 -1.62 -28.56 -5.17
C ALA A 372 -0.31 -28.96 -5.88
N LYS A 373 0.80 -28.27 -5.57
CA LYS A 373 2.12 -28.59 -6.12
C LYS A 373 2.64 -29.97 -5.67
N ALA A 374 2.27 -30.40 -4.46
CA ALA A 374 2.60 -31.73 -3.95
C ALA A 374 1.77 -32.86 -4.61
N GLY A 375 0.74 -32.52 -5.39
CA GLY A 375 -0.15 -33.48 -6.05
C GLY A 375 -1.44 -33.79 -5.28
N ASP A 376 -1.60 -33.19 -4.09
CA ASP A 376 -2.73 -33.36 -3.18
C ASP A 376 -3.88 -32.41 -3.52
N ALA A 377 -4.41 -32.58 -4.73
CA ALA A 377 -5.49 -31.72 -5.24
C ALA A 377 -6.74 -31.71 -4.35
N PHE A 378 -7.04 -32.83 -3.67
CA PHE A 378 -8.17 -32.92 -2.74
C PHE A 378 -8.01 -31.96 -1.55
N LEU A 379 -6.89 -32.06 -0.83
CA LEU A 379 -6.58 -31.16 0.29
C LEU A 379 -6.47 -29.70 -0.15
N ALA A 380 -5.90 -29.47 -1.34
CA ALA A 380 -5.79 -28.13 -1.91
C ALA A 380 -7.18 -27.51 -2.17
N LEU A 381 -8.13 -28.29 -2.69
CA LEU A 381 -9.51 -27.84 -2.92
C LEU A 381 -10.23 -27.57 -1.61
N GLU A 382 -10.09 -28.45 -0.61
CA GLU A 382 -10.65 -28.25 0.73
C GLU A 382 -10.13 -26.95 1.36
N THR A 383 -8.81 -26.75 1.37
CA THR A 383 -8.19 -25.53 1.87
C THR A 383 -8.65 -24.29 1.11
N ALA A 384 -8.81 -24.38 -0.21
CA ALA A 384 -9.32 -23.29 -1.04
C ALA A 384 -10.79 -22.93 -0.76
N GLN A 385 -11.60 -23.86 -0.23
CA GLN A 385 -12.97 -23.54 0.17
C GLN A 385 -13.02 -22.57 1.36
N GLY A 386 -12.02 -22.61 2.25
CA GLY A 386 -11.90 -21.69 3.37
C GLY A 386 -11.56 -20.25 2.99
N ILE A 387 -11.31 -19.95 1.71
CA ILE A 387 -10.98 -18.60 1.24
C ILE A 387 -12.27 -17.83 0.93
N ASP A 388 -12.68 -16.95 1.84
CA ASP A 388 -13.90 -16.12 1.69
C ASP A 388 -13.83 -15.16 0.49
N SER A 389 -12.65 -14.62 0.21
CA SER A 389 -12.47 -13.58 -0.80
C SER A 389 -12.35 -14.18 -2.21
N LEU A 390 -13.41 -14.03 -3.01
CA LEU A 390 -13.50 -14.55 -4.38
C LEU A 390 -12.29 -14.22 -5.27
N ARG A 391 -11.68 -13.03 -5.10
CA ARG A 391 -10.49 -12.64 -5.88
C ARG A 391 -9.31 -13.57 -5.65
N TYR A 392 -9.13 -14.07 -4.43
CA TYR A 392 -8.06 -14.99 -4.09
C TYR A 392 -8.47 -16.43 -4.39
N LYS A 393 -9.72 -16.80 -4.05
CA LYS A 393 -10.28 -18.13 -4.32
C LYS A 393 -10.21 -18.50 -5.80
N SER A 394 -10.64 -17.60 -6.69
CA SER A 394 -10.57 -17.81 -8.15
C SER A 394 -9.14 -18.09 -8.64
N VAL A 395 -8.17 -17.28 -8.20
CA VAL A 395 -6.76 -17.45 -8.60
C VAL A 395 -6.16 -18.73 -8.05
N VAL A 396 -6.49 -19.12 -6.82
CA VAL A 396 -6.04 -20.39 -6.22
C VAL A 396 -6.65 -21.59 -6.94
N LEU A 397 -7.96 -21.59 -7.22
CA LEU A 397 -8.61 -22.64 -7.99
C LEU A 397 -7.98 -22.81 -9.37
N ALA A 398 -7.65 -21.72 -10.07
CA ALA A 398 -6.92 -21.79 -11.33
C ALA A 398 -5.54 -22.48 -11.17
N ARG A 399 -4.79 -22.18 -10.10
CA ARG A 399 -3.51 -22.85 -9.82
C ARG A 399 -3.70 -24.34 -9.51
N ILE A 400 -4.74 -24.70 -8.77
CA ILE A 400 -5.08 -26.10 -8.47
C ILE A 400 -5.41 -26.85 -9.76
N ALA A 401 -6.24 -26.25 -10.63
CA ALA A 401 -6.54 -26.82 -11.95
C ALA A 401 -5.28 -27.04 -12.79
N ALA A 402 -4.34 -26.09 -12.78
CA ALA A 402 -3.06 -26.25 -13.46
C ALA A 402 -2.25 -27.43 -12.89
N ALA A 403 -2.20 -27.58 -11.57
CA ALA A 403 -1.47 -28.65 -10.91
C ALA A 403 -2.11 -30.04 -11.13
N GLN A 404 -3.45 -30.11 -11.12
CA GLN A 404 -4.21 -31.32 -11.47
C GLN A 404 -3.88 -31.78 -12.89
N GLU A 405 -3.83 -30.84 -13.84
CA GLU A 405 -3.47 -31.13 -15.22
C GLU A 405 -2.02 -31.62 -15.35
N ALA A 406 -1.07 -30.93 -14.71
CA ALA A 406 0.34 -31.34 -14.70
C ALA A 406 0.52 -32.76 -14.14
N SER A 407 -0.32 -33.16 -13.19
CA SER A 407 -0.32 -34.49 -12.57
C SER A 407 -1.05 -35.56 -13.39
N LYS A 408 -1.43 -35.27 -14.64
CA LYS A 408 -2.23 -36.14 -15.55
C LYS A 408 -3.61 -36.56 -14.99
N LYS A 409 -4.15 -35.83 -14.00
CA LYS A 409 -5.52 -36.01 -13.48
C LYS A 409 -6.51 -35.12 -14.26
N GLY A 410 -6.53 -35.27 -15.59
CA GLY A 410 -7.20 -34.33 -16.51
C GLY A 410 -8.72 -34.20 -16.36
N GLY A 411 -9.43 -35.18 -15.78
CA GLY A 411 -10.88 -35.08 -15.59
C GLY A 411 -11.29 -33.97 -14.61
N ASP A 412 -10.50 -33.76 -13.56
CA ASP A 412 -10.86 -32.84 -12.46
C ASP A 412 -10.37 -31.41 -12.70
N ALA A 413 -9.28 -31.25 -13.47
CA ALA A 413 -8.71 -29.94 -13.80
C ALA A 413 -9.72 -29.00 -14.47
N LEU A 414 -10.55 -29.51 -15.40
CA LEU A 414 -11.57 -28.69 -16.07
C LEU A 414 -12.70 -28.28 -15.13
N LYS A 415 -13.10 -29.16 -14.20
CA LYS A 415 -14.14 -28.85 -13.20
C LYS A 415 -13.67 -27.75 -12.26
N THR A 416 -12.45 -27.87 -11.74
CA THR A 416 -11.83 -26.85 -10.89
C THR A 416 -11.62 -25.53 -11.64
N LEU A 417 -11.26 -25.60 -12.93
CA LEU A 417 -11.15 -24.42 -13.77
C LEU A 417 -12.50 -23.72 -13.96
N ASP A 418 -13.60 -24.46 -14.12
CA ASP A 418 -14.94 -23.88 -14.22
C ASP A 418 -15.37 -23.18 -12.92
N GLN A 419 -15.09 -23.79 -11.75
CA GLN A 419 -15.26 -23.13 -10.45
C GLN A 419 -14.46 -21.82 -10.37
N ALA A 420 -13.22 -21.81 -10.89
CA ALA A 420 -12.38 -20.61 -10.93
C ALA A 420 -12.99 -19.50 -11.81
N ARG A 421 -13.60 -19.86 -12.94
CA ARG A 421 -14.30 -18.93 -13.86
C ARG A 421 -15.54 -18.32 -13.21
N THR A 422 -16.35 -19.14 -12.55
CA THR A 422 -17.54 -18.68 -11.82
C THR A 422 -17.16 -17.71 -10.72
N ALA A 423 -16.20 -18.10 -9.87
CA ALA A 423 -15.69 -17.21 -8.82
C ALA A 423 -15.11 -15.90 -9.38
N ALA A 424 -14.44 -15.92 -10.55
CA ALA A 424 -13.93 -14.72 -11.19
C ALA A 424 -15.07 -13.76 -11.60
N LYS A 425 -16.11 -14.27 -12.27
CA LYS A 425 -17.23 -13.47 -12.77
C LYS A 425 -18.02 -12.76 -11.66
N GLU A 426 -18.14 -13.40 -10.50
CA GLU A 426 -18.87 -12.87 -9.34
C GLU A 426 -18.12 -11.76 -8.58
N ILE A 427 -16.86 -11.48 -8.91
CA ILE A 427 -16.10 -10.42 -8.25
C ILE A 427 -16.71 -9.04 -8.57
N LYS A 428 -17.15 -8.36 -7.51
CA LYS A 428 -17.78 -7.02 -7.59
C LYS A 428 -16.80 -5.92 -8.04
N LYS A 429 -15.54 -5.96 -7.57
CA LYS A 429 -14.54 -4.92 -7.84
C LYS A 429 -13.99 -5.07 -9.28
N PRO A 430 -14.17 -4.08 -10.18
CA PRO A 430 -13.88 -4.24 -11.61
C PRO A 430 -12.46 -4.73 -11.91
N PHE A 431 -11.43 -4.04 -11.40
CA PHE A 431 -10.05 -4.44 -11.66
C PHE A 431 -9.70 -5.81 -11.07
N ALA A 432 -10.23 -6.15 -9.88
CA ALA A 432 -9.98 -7.45 -9.26
C ALA A 432 -10.65 -8.60 -10.04
N ARG A 433 -11.84 -8.34 -10.61
CA ARG A 433 -12.51 -9.27 -11.52
C ARG A 433 -11.67 -9.49 -12.77
N ASP A 434 -11.29 -8.40 -13.43
CA ASP A 434 -10.51 -8.43 -14.65
C ASP A 434 -9.17 -9.16 -14.46
N TYR A 435 -8.48 -8.91 -13.33
CA TYR A 435 -7.28 -9.63 -12.92
C TYR A 435 -7.52 -11.13 -12.75
N ALA A 436 -8.59 -11.52 -12.05
CA ALA A 436 -8.92 -12.93 -11.86
C ALA A 436 -9.25 -13.62 -13.20
N ILE A 437 -10.02 -12.96 -14.07
CA ILE A 437 -10.33 -13.44 -15.43
C ILE A 437 -9.04 -13.67 -16.21
N SER A 438 -8.09 -12.73 -16.18
CA SER A 438 -6.77 -12.88 -16.82
C SER A 438 -6.03 -14.13 -16.34
N ARG A 439 -5.91 -14.33 -15.02
CA ARG A 439 -5.22 -15.50 -14.45
C ARG A 439 -5.88 -16.82 -14.84
N VAL A 440 -7.21 -16.86 -14.84
CA VAL A 440 -7.99 -18.04 -15.21
C VAL A 440 -7.87 -18.32 -16.71
N ALA A 441 -7.93 -17.29 -17.56
CA ALA A 441 -7.78 -17.42 -19.01
C ALA A 441 -6.38 -17.92 -19.40
N LEU A 442 -5.31 -17.38 -18.80
CA LEU A 442 -3.94 -17.87 -19.00
C LEU A 442 -3.79 -19.33 -18.60
N THR A 443 -4.43 -19.73 -17.49
CA THR A 443 -4.46 -21.13 -17.04
C THR A 443 -5.19 -22.03 -18.04
N GLN A 444 -6.37 -21.60 -18.48
CA GLN A 444 -7.17 -22.31 -19.48
C GLN A 444 -6.39 -22.47 -20.80
N SER A 445 -5.69 -21.42 -21.23
CA SER A 445 -4.82 -21.45 -22.41
C SER A 445 -3.67 -22.45 -22.24
N TRP A 446 -3.01 -22.46 -21.08
CA TRP A 446 -1.96 -23.44 -20.78
C TRP A 446 -2.50 -24.88 -20.79
N ILE A 447 -3.65 -25.17 -20.14
CA ILE A 447 -4.30 -26.50 -20.17
C ILE A 447 -4.65 -26.89 -21.61
N GLY A 448 -5.23 -25.96 -22.39
CA GLY A 448 -5.55 -26.18 -23.80
C GLY A 448 -4.33 -26.57 -24.63
N ARG A 449 -3.18 -25.91 -24.42
CA ARG A 449 -1.91 -26.24 -25.07
C ARG A 449 -1.40 -27.62 -24.66
N VAL A 450 -1.39 -27.94 -23.37
CA VAL A 450 -0.95 -29.24 -22.84
C VAL A 450 -1.78 -30.38 -23.45
N ARG A 451 -3.09 -30.18 -23.61
CA ARG A 451 -4.01 -31.16 -24.21
C ARG A 451 -4.07 -31.15 -25.73
N LYS A 452 -3.41 -30.21 -26.41
CA LYS A 452 -3.60 -29.94 -27.84
C LYS A 452 -5.08 -29.72 -28.23
N ASN A 453 -5.85 -29.06 -27.35
CA ASN A 453 -7.28 -28.79 -27.51
C ASN A 453 -7.52 -27.37 -28.00
N THR A 454 -7.89 -27.23 -29.28
CA THR A 454 -8.19 -25.94 -29.93
C THR A 454 -9.40 -25.24 -29.32
N ASP A 455 -10.46 -25.96 -28.99
CA ASP A 455 -11.68 -25.38 -28.40
C ASP A 455 -11.40 -24.79 -27.02
N GLY A 456 -10.52 -25.45 -26.26
CA GLY A 456 -10.03 -24.95 -24.98
C GLY A 456 -9.28 -23.61 -25.12
N LEU A 457 -8.48 -23.45 -26.18
CA LEU A 457 -7.77 -22.21 -26.49
C LEU A 457 -8.72 -21.09 -26.94
N VAL A 458 -9.68 -21.40 -27.81
CA VAL A 458 -10.72 -20.46 -28.25
C VAL A 458 -11.55 -19.99 -27.06
N ALA A 459 -11.93 -20.91 -26.17
CA ALA A 459 -12.68 -20.58 -24.96
C ALA A 459 -11.84 -19.73 -23.97
N ALA A 460 -10.52 -19.95 -23.89
CA ALA A 460 -9.63 -19.10 -23.11
C ALA A 460 -9.57 -17.67 -23.66
N ALA A 461 -9.41 -17.52 -24.97
CA ALA A 461 -9.40 -16.22 -25.64
C ALA A 461 -10.76 -15.50 -25.50
N ALA A 462 -11.87 -16.23 -25.66
CA ALA A 462 -13.20 -15.69 -25.43
C ALA A 462 -13.39 -15.20 -23.98
N PHE A 463 -12.85 -15.92 -23.00
CA PHE A 463 -12.89 -15.48 -21.61
C PHE A 463 -12.02 -14.24 -21.37
N ALA A 464 -10.80 -14.21 -21.91
CA ALA A 464 -9.92 -13.04 -21.88
C ALA A 464 -10.55 -11.79 -22.53
N ASN A 465 -11.35 -11.96 -23.59
CA ASN A 465 -12.06 -10.85 -24.24
C ASN A 465 -13.09 -10.15 -23.33
N THR A 466 -13.52 -10.78 -22.24
CA THR A 466 -14.44 -10.16 -21.26
C THR A 466 -13.76 -9.16 -20.31
N ILE A 467 -12.41 -9.12 -20.30
CA ILE A 467 -11.62 -8.16 -19.52
C ILE A 467 -11.90 -6.75 -20.03
N LYS A 468 -12.27 -5.83 -19.12
CA LYS A 468 -12.56 -4.42 -19.46
C LYS A 468 -11.29 -3.56 -19.43
N ASP A 469 -10.35 -3.86 -18.54
CA ASP A 469 -9.05 -3.21 -18.50
C ASP A 469 -8.25 -3.51 -19.79
N LYS A 470 -8.03 -2.47 -20.60
CA LYS A 470 -7.42 -2.61 -21.93
C LYS A 470 -6.00 -3.17 -21.88
N ARG A 471 -5.22 -2.73 -20.88
CA ARG A 471 -3.82 -3.16 -20.74
C ARG A 471 -3.77 -4.63 -20.36
N LEU A 472 -4.53 -5.01 -19.33
CA LEU A 472 -4.58 -6.37 -18.87
C LEU A 472 -5.13 -7.33 -19.94
N ARG A 473 -6.14 -6.89 -20.71
CA ARG A 473 -6.66 -7.67 -21.84
C ARG A 473 -5.57 -7.91 -22.89
N ALA A 474 -4.84 -6.87 -23.27
CA ALA A 474 -3.75 -6.97 -24.25
C ALA A 474 -2.57 -7.82 -23.75
N GLU A 475 -2.29 -7.84 -22.45
CA GLU A 475 -1.26 -8.73 -21.86
C GLU A 475 -1.73 -10.20 -21.76
N THR A 476 -3.04 -10.45 -21.81
CA THR A 476 -3.64 -11.80 -21.64
C THR A 476 -3.87 -12.53 -22.96
N LEU A 477 -4.29 -11.80 -24.00
CA LEU A 477 -4.45 -12.29 -25.37
C LEU A 477 -3.08 -12.39 -26.05
#